data_AF-G5Q2H2-F1
#
_entry.id   AF-G5Q2H2-F1
#
_cell.length_a   1.000
_cell.length_b   1.000
_cell.length_c   1.000
_cell.angle_alpha   90.00
_cell.angle_beta   90.00
_cell.angle_gamma   90.00
#
_symmetry.space_group_name_H-M   'P 1'
#
loop_
_entity.id
_entity.type
_entity.pdbx_description
1 polymer ?
#
loop_
_entity_poly.entity_id
_entity_poly.type
_entity_poly.pdbx_seq_one_letter_code
_entity_poly.pdbx_strand_id
1 'polypeptide(L)'
;MPEHLKITFRVVNDKNKKLQEGRSLAELKNALKGKVQETLSAVADDGIEQSGLHIWSFGELPESYEQKRGNYKVKAWPALVDERDSVAIKLFDNPLEQQQAMWCGLRRLLLLNIPSPIKYLHEKLPNKAKLGLYFNPYGKVLELIDDCIACGVDKLIDANGGPVWSEAGFTALHEKVRAELNDTVVDIAKQVERILTTVFNINKRLKGRVDMSMALGLSDIKAQMSGLVYRGFVTGNGFKRLGDTLRYLQAIEKRLEKLAVDPHRDRAQMLKVESVQQAWQQWINKLPPARREDDDVKEIRWMIEELRVSYFAQQLGTPYPISDKRILQAMDQITA
;
A
#
# COMPACT_ATOMS: atom_id res chain seq x y z
N MET A 1 22.41 26.51 12.32
CA MET A 1 23.79 26.48 11.79
C MET A 1 23.90 27.45 10.62
N PRO A 2 24.88 28.38 10.61
CA PRO A 2 25.13 29.32 9.52
C PRO A 2 25.23 28.65 8.15
N GLU A 3 24.79 29.35 7.10
CA GLU A 3 24.76 28.86 5.70
C GLU A 3 26.09 28.28 5.21
N HIS A 4 27.22 28.86 5.63
CA HIS A 4 28.59 28.49 5.24
C HIS A 4 29.19 27.32 6.04
N LEU A 5 28.48 26.83 7.07
CA LEU A 5 28.89 25.67 7.86
C LEU A 5 28.10 24.40 7.50
N LYS A 6 27.21 24.48 6.51
CA LYS A 6 26.43 23.33 6.01
C LYS A 6 27.25 22.54 5.00
N ILE A 7 27.28 21.22 5.17
CA ILE A 7 27.94 20.29 4.24
C ILE A 7 27.30 20.44 2.85
N THR A 8 28.15 20.58 1.82
CA THR A 8 27.73 20.56 0.42
C THR A 8 28.15 19.24 -0.19
N PHE A 9 27.20 18.53 -0.76
CA PHE A 9 27.41 17.27 -1.47
C PHE A 9 27.59 17.56 -2.96
N ARG A 10 28.60 16.93 -3.58
CA ARG A 10 28.84 16.99 -5.01
C ARG A 10 28.82 15.58 -5.58
N VAL A 11 27.94 15.33 -6.54
CA VAL A 11 27.90 14.07 -7.28
C VAL A 11 28.70 14.23 -8.56
N VAL A 12 29.66 13.34 -8.77
CA VAL A 12 30.54 13.31 -9.95
C VAL A 12 30.38 11.99 -10.68
N ASN A 13 30.70 11.96 -11.98
CA ASN A 13 30.78 10.73 -12.75
C ASN A 13 32.17 10.07 -12.66
N ASP A 14 32.32 8.97 -13.40
CA ASP A 14 33.57 8.21 -13.60
C ASP A 14 34.76 9.05 -14.10
N LYS A 15 34.49 10.17 -14.80
CA LYS A 15 35.49 11.13 -15.28
C LYS A 15 35.70 12.33 -14.34
N ASN A 16 35.26 12.24 -13.08
CA ASN A 16 35.24 13.34 -12.10
C ASN A 16 34.48 14.60 -12.56
N LYS A 17 33.62 14.50 -13.58
CA LYS A 17 32.79 15.60 -14.04
C LYS A 17 31.60 15.76 -13.09
N LYS A 18 31.36 16.98 -12.62
CA LYS A 18 30.23 17.33 -11.77
C LYS A 18 28.91 17.07 -12.51
N LEU A 19 28.07 16.20 -11.95
CA LEU A 19 26.71 15.95 -12.40
C LEU A 19 25.74 16.93 -11.73
N GLN A 20 25.81 17.02 -10.40
CA GLN A 20 25.00 17.92 -9.59
C GLN A 20 25.67 18.19 -8.24
N GLU A 21 25.29 19.28 -7.59
CA GLU A 21 25.82 19.69 -6.29
C GLU A 21 24.72 20.39 -5.51
N GLY A 22 24.66 20.17 -4.20
CA GLY A 22 23.57 20.64 -3.37
C GLY A 22 23.80 20.32 -1.91
N ARG A 23 22.96 20.89 -1.04
CA ARG A 23 23.11 20.76 0.42
C ARG A 23 22.28 19.63 1.02
N SER A 24 21.36 19.07 0.24
CA SER A 24 20.53 17.93 0.61
C SER A 24 20.94 16.73 -0.24
N LEU A 25 21.53 15.72 0.39
CA LEU A 25 21.84 14.46 -0.27
C LEU A 25 20.57 13.77 -0.78
N ALA A 26 19.46 13.90 -0.06
CA ALA A 26 18.17 13.33 -0.46
C ALA A 26 17.62 13.99 -1.74
N GLU A 27 17.70 15.32 -1.85
CA GLU A 27 17.30 16.03 -3.08
C GLU A 27 18.20 15.66 -4.26
N LEU A 28 19.51 15.54 -4.04
CA LEU A 28 20.45 15.10 -5.07
C LEU A 28 20.17 13.67 -5.55
N LYS A 29 19.90 12.73 -4.62
CA LYS A 29 19.51 11.35 -4.97
C LYS A 29 18.23 11.33 -5.79
N ASN A 30 17.20 12.07 -5.37
CA ASN A 30 15.93 12.14 -6.10
C ASN A 30 16.09 12.74 -7.50
N ALA A 31 16.83 13.85 -7.62
CA ALA A 31 17.05 14.52 -8.91
C ALA A 31 17.87 13.67 -9.89
N LEU A 32 18.75 12.80 -9.38
CA LEU A 32 19.60 11.93 -10.18
C LEU A 32 19.08 10.50 -10.30
N LYS A 33 17.91 10.16 -9.74
CA LYS A 33 17.38 8.79 -9.69
C LYS A 33 17.37 8.10 -11.07
N GLY A 34 16.91 8.80 -12.11
CA GLY A 34 16.93 8.27 -13.49
C GLY A 34 18.36 7.98 -13.99
N LYS A 35 19.31 8.88 -13.73
CA LYS A 35 20.72 8.67 -14.08
C LYS A 35 21.37 7.56 -13.27
N VAL A 36 20.96 7.38 -12.01
CA VAL A 36 21.41 6.27 -11.17
C VAL A 36 20.93 4.96 -11.78
N GLN A 37 19.65 4.84 -12.15
CA GLN A 37 19.14 3.65 -12.84
C GLN A 37 19.84 3.38 -14.18
N GLU A 38 19.99 4.40 -15.05
CA GLU A 38 20.76 4.26 -16.30
C GLU A 38 22.18 3.78 -16.05
N THR A 39 22.83 4.30 -15.00
CA THR A 39 24.17 3.87 -14.62
C THR A 39 24.13 2.42 -14.16
N LEU A 40 23.22 2.03 -13.26
CA LEU A 40 23.08 0.66 -12.76
C LEU A 40 22.92 -0.35 -13.90
N SER A 41 21.98 -0.12 -14.82
CA SER A 41 21.77 -0.98 -15.98
C SER A 41 23.00 -1.04 -16.89
N ALA A 42 23.74 0.06 -17.05
CA ALA A 42 24.94 0.10 -17.88
C ALA A 42 26.20 -0.50 -17.23
N VAL A 43 26.21 -0.75 -15.91
CA VAL A 43 27.34 -1.42 -15.25
C VAL A 43 27.08 -2.90 -15.01
N ALA A 44 25.82 -3.30 -14.84
CA ALA A 44 25.43 -4.68 -14.56
C ALA A 44 26.11 -5.68 -15.52
N ASP A 45 26.50 -6.85 -14.99
CA ASP A 45 26.98 -7.94 -15.83
C ASP A 45 25.88 -8.33 -16.83
N ASP A 46 26.28 -8.63 -18.08
CA ASP A 46 25.36 -9.07 -19.13
C ASP A 46 24.51 -10.25 -18.62
N GLY A 47 23.19 -10.04 -18.51
CA GLY A 47 22.22 -11.08 -18.15
C GLY A 47 21.56 -10.98 -16.76
N ILE A 48 21.93 -10.02 -15.91
CA ILE A 48 21.20 -9.80 -14.63
C ILE A 48 19.80 -9.24 -14.89
N GLU A 49 19.70 -8.19 -15.71
CA GLU A 49 18.40 -7.65 -16.10
C GLU A 49 17.79 -8.49 -17.22
N GLN A 50 16.54 -8.90 -17.03
CA GLN A 50 15.78 -9.76 -17.95
C GLN A 50 14.34 -9.24 -18.02
N SER A 51 13.62 -9.52 -19.10
CA SER A 51 12.21 -9.12 -19.28
C SER A 51 11.40 -10.22 -19.94
N GLY A 52 10.06 -10.12 -19.88
CA GLY A 52 9.19 -11.09 -20.53
C GLY A 52 9.24 -12.49 -19.92
N LEU A 53 9.66 -12.63 -18.67
CA LEU A 53 9.75 -13.92 -17.98
C LEU A 53 8.36 -14.38 -17.54
N HIS A 54 8.06 -15.65 -17.79
CA HIS A 54 6.78 -16.27 -17.41
C HIS A 54 6.97 -17.40 -16.39
N ILE A 55 8.20 -17.89 -16.24
CA ILE A 55 8.60 -18.96 -15.31
C ILE A 55 9.89 -18.55 -14.61
N TRP A 56 10.23 -19.23 -13.51
CA TRP A 56 11.52 -19.06 -12.86
C TRP A 56 12.61 -19.76 -13.67
N SER A 57 13.33 -19.02 -14.53
CA SER A 57 14.35 -19.58 -15.45
C SER A 57 15.71 -18.89 -15.38
N PHE A 58 15.97 -18.15 -14.30
CA PHE A 58 17.13 -17.26 -14.15
C PHE A 58 18.05 -17.66 -12.99
N GLY A 59 17.85 -18.84 -12.39
CA GLY A 59 18.67 -19.33 -11.28
C GLY A 59 18.43 -18.56 -9.98
N GLU A 60 19.48 -18.31 -9.20
CA GLU A 60 19.37 -17.54 -7.96
C GLU A 60 19.32 -16.04 -8.26
N LEU A 61 18.39 -15.34 -7.60
CA LEU A 61 18.31 -13.89 -7.63
C LEU A 61 19.03 -13.35 -6.38
N PRO A 62 20.20 -12.69 -6.49
CA PRO A 62 20.93 -12.26 -5.31
C PRO A 62 20.21 -11.11 -4.59
N GLU A 63 20.09 -11.15 -3.27
CA GLU A 63 19.45 -10.07 -2.49
C GLU A 63 20.18 -8.72 -2.61
N SER A 64 21.47 -8.74 -2.92
CA SER A 64 22.21 -7.54 -3.32
C SER A 64 23.37 -7.90 -4.23
N TYR A 65 23.73 -6.95 -5.07
CA TYR A 65 24.80 -7.06 -6.04
C TYR A 65 25.78 -5.91 -5.82
N GLU A 66 27.08 -6.20 -5.75
CA GLU A 66 28.14 -5.19 -5.67
C GLU A 66 29.14 -5.37 -6.80
N GLN A 67 29.44 -4.29 -7.52
CA GLN A 67 30.41 -4.31 -8.59
C GLN A 67 31.38 -3.13 -8.44
N LYS A 68 32.66 -3.38 -8.72
CA LYS A 68 33.69 -2.35 -8.67
C LYS A 68 33.94 -1.78 -10.06
N ARG A 69 33.72 -0.47 -10.24
CA ARG A 69 34.03 0.25 -11.49
C ARG A 69 35.04 1.34 -11.21
N GLY A 70 36.29 1.13 -11.63
CA GLY A 70 37.41 2.01 -11.30
C GLY A 70 37.62 2.12 -9.78
N ASN A 71 37.50 3.33 -9.23
CA ASN A 71 37.73 3.62 -7.81
C ASN A 71 36.46 3.54 -6.94
N TYR A 72 35.29 3.27 -7.51
CA TYR A 72 34.02 3.25 -6.77
C TYR A 72 33.36 1.87 -6.80
N LYS A 73 32.67 1.51 -5.71
CA LYS A 73 31.80 0.34 -5.64
C LYS A 73 30.36 0.78 -5.88
N VAL A 74 29.69 0.12 -6.81
CA VAL A 74 28.27 0.30 -7.08
C VAL A 74 27.53 -0.84 -6.40
N LYS A 75 26.56 -0.52 -5.54
CA LYS A 75 25.68 -1.49 -4.91
C LYS A 75 24.28 -1.36 -5.51
N ALA A 76 23.70 -2.49 -5.85
CA ALA A 76 22.38 -2.60 -6.43
C ALA A 76 21.59 -3.73 -5.78
N TRP A 77 20.28 -3.67 -5.96
CA TRP A 77 19.33 -4.59 -5.35
C TRP A 77 18.40 -5.10 -6.45
N PRO A 78 18.67 -6.26 -7.07
CA PRO A 78 17.79 -6.78 -8.11
C PRO A 78 16.47 -7.24 -7.50
N ALA A 79 15.39 -7.13 -8.25
CA ALA A 79 14.07 -7.64 -7.88
C ALA A 79 13.27 -8.04 -9.11
N LEU A 80 12.31 -8.95 -8.89
CA LEU A 80 11.23 -9.18 -9.85
C LEU A 80 10.35 -7.92 -9.94
N VAL A 81 9.90 -7.60 -11.15
CA VAL A 81 9.02 -6.46 -11.44
C VAL A 81 7.83 -6.96 -12.24
N ASP A 82 6.62 -6.59 -11.82
CA ASP A 82 5.38 -6.90 -12.52
C ASP A 82 5.28 -6.12 -13.85
N GLU A 83 5.27 -6.81 -14.99
CA GLU A 83 5.05 -6.26 -16.34
C GLU A 83 3.64 -6.52 -16.88
N ARG A 84 2.71 -6.90 -15.99
CA ARG A 84 1.31 -7.28 -16.21
C ARG A 84 1.11 -8.66 -16.81
N ASP A 85 1.69 -8.94 -17.97
CA ASP A 85 1.58 -10.26 -18.63
C ASP A 85 2.80 -11.16 -18.36
N SER A 86 3.85 -10.58 -17.78
CA SER A 86 5.14 -11.21 -17.53
C SER A 86 5.81 -10.56 -16.32
N VAL A 87 7.02 -11.01 -15.98
CA VAL A 87 7.90 -10.34 -15.01
C VAL A 87 9.25 -9.99 -15.64
N ALA A 88 9.86 -8.94 -15.12
CA ALA A 88 11.25 -8.57 -15.40
C ALA A 88 12.12 -8.69 -14.16
N ILE A 89 13.43 -8.76 -14.34
CA ILE A 89 14.43 -8.53 -13.30
C ILE A 89 15.02 -7.15 -13.54
N LYS A 90 14.91 -6.26 -12.55
CA LYS A 90 15.47 -4.90 -12.62
C LYS A 90 16.29 -4.58 -11.39
N LEU A 91 17.28 -3.68 -11.56
CA LEU A 91 18.13 -3.22 -10.47
C LEU A 91 17.59 -1.96 -9.80
N PHE A 92 17.54 -1.99 -8.48
CA PHE A 92 17.17 -0.86 -7.64
C PHE A 92 18.38 -0.30 -6.88
N ASP A 93 18.32 0.96 -6.49
CA ASP A 93 19.33 1.67 -5.69
C ASP A 93 18.92 1.80 -4.20
N ASN A 94 17.77 1.22 -3.85
CA ASN A 94 17.18 1.24 -2.51
C ASN A 94 16.59 -0.15 -2.16
N PRO A 95 16.99 -0.76 -1.04
CA PRO A 95 16.45 -2.06 -0.61
C PRO A 95 14.93 -2.03 -0.36
N LEU A 96 14.33 -0.90 0.00
CA LEU A 96 12.88 -0.84 0.19
C LEU A 96 12.12 -0.93 -1.14
N GLU A 97 12.59 -0.22 -2.16
CA GLU A 97 12.00 -0.28 -3.51
C GLU A 97 12.16 -1.68 -4.09
N GLN A 98 13.32 -2.32 -3.85
CA GLN A 98 13.54 -3.73 -4.17
C GLN A 98 12.50 -4.63 -3.51
N GLN A 99 12.28 -4.52 -2.19
CA GLN A 99 11.32 -5.38 -1.48
C GLN A 99 9.90 -5.23 -2.01
N GLN A 100 9.45 -4.00 -2.28
CA GLN A 100 8.12 -3.72 -2.82
C GLN A 100 7.96 -4.26 -4.26
N ALA A 101 8.97 -4.02 -5.10
CA ALA A 101 9.01 -4.56 -6.45
C ALA A 101 8.98 -6.08 -6.42
N MET A 102 9.88 -6.69 -5.63
CA MET A 102 10.03 -8.13 -5.48
C MET A 102 8.72 -8.77 -5.05
N TRP A 103 8.01 -8.17 -4.09
CA TRP A 103 6.71 -8.64 -3.65
C TRP A 103 5.70 -8.67 -4.81
N CYS A 104 5.56 -7.55 -5.54
CA CYS A 104 4.63 -7.44 -6.66
C CYS A 104 5.01 -8.38 -7.82
N GLY A 105 6.29 -8.48 -8.15
CA GLY A 105 6.82 -9.35 -9.19
C GLY A 105 6.66 -10.83 -8.86
N LEU A 106 6.94 -11.22 -7.62
CA LEU A 106 6.72 -12.60 -7.16
C LEU A 106 5.24 -12.98 -7.19
N ARG A 107 4.35 -12.08 -6.74
CA ARG A 107 2.89 -12.27 -6.88
C ARG A 107 2.51 -12.48 -8.35
N ARG A 108 3.01 -11.65 -9.27
CA ARG A 108 2.75 -11.81 -10.72
C ARG A 108 3.23 -13.18 -11.20
N LEU A 109 4.46 -13.58 -10.88
CA LEU A 109 5.02 -14.84 -11.33
C LEU A 109 4.21 -16.04 -10.80
N LEU A 110 3.77 -16.00 -9.54
CA LEU A 110 2.86 -17.01 -8.98
C LEU A 110 1.53 -17.05 -9.76
N LEU A 111 0.92 -15.90 -10.04
CA LEU A 111 -0.34 -15.82 -10.78
C LEU A 111 -0.24 -16.33 -12.22
N LEU A 112 0.92 -16.17 -12.87
CA LEU A 112 1.18 -16.73 -14.20
C LEU A 112 1.29 -18.27 -14.19
N ASN A 113 1.68 -18.85 -13.05
CA ASN A 113 1.98 -20.27 -12.92
C ASN A 113 0.93 -21.06 -12.12
N ILE A 114 -0.12 -20.42 -11.60
CA ILE A 114 -1.16 -21.05 -10.81
C ILE A 114 -2.51 -20.92 -11.53
N PRO A 115 -3.30 -22.01 -11.67
CA PRO A 115 -4.63 -21.95 -12.25
C PRO A 115 -5.51 -20.92 -11.53
N SER A 116 -6.20 -20.09 -12.31
CA SER A 116 -7.04 -19.02 -11.77
C SER A 116 -8.17 -19.57 -10.87
N PRO A 117 -8.37 -19.02 -9.66
CA PRO A 117 -9.42 -19.45 -8.74
C PRO A 117 -10.82 -18.95 -9.15
N ILE A 118 -10.97 -18.19 -10.25
CA ILE A 118 -12.23 -17.55 -10.65
C ILE A 118 -13.38 -18.55 -10.76
N LYS A 119 -13.17 -19.72 -11.37
CA LYS A 119 -14.21 -20.74 -11.51
C LYS A 119 -14.67 -21.27 -10.15
N TYR A 120 -13.72 -21.59 -9.27
CA TYR A 120 -14.00 -22.05 -7.91
C TYR A 120 -14.72 -20.98 -7.07
N LEU A 121 -14.25 -19.73 -7.13
CA LEU A 121 -14.88 -18.59 -6.47
C LEU A 121 -16.31 -18.41 -6.95
N HIS A 122 -16.56 -18.55 -8.26
CA HIS A 122 -17.91 -18.56 -8.80
C HIS A 122 -18.74 -19.71 -8.24
N GLU A 123 -18.24 -20.92 -8.08
CA GLU A 123 -19.05 -22.00 -7.53
C GLU A 123 -19.36 -21.81 -6.04
N LYS A 124 -18.45 -21.20 -5.27
CA LYS A 124 -18.54 -21.13 -3.80
C LYS A 124 -19.11 -19.84 -3.23
N LEU A 125 -19.12 -18.74 -3.97
CA LEU A 125 -19.50 -17.44 -3.42
C LEU A 125 -21.04 -17.26 -3.40
N PRO A 126 -21.68 -17.18 -2.21
CA PRO A 126 -23.07 -16.76 -2.13
C PRO A 126 -23.20 -15.28 -2.54
N ASN A 127 -24.32 -14.90 -3.16
CA ASN A 127 -24.65 -13.50 -3.45
C ASN A 127 -23.67 -12.72 -4.38
N LYS A 128 -23.05 -13.35 -5.37
CA LYS A 128 -22.18 -12.67 -6.37
C LYS A 128 -22.74 -11.36 -6.94
N ALA A 129 -24.06 -11.31 -7.12
CA ALA A 129 -24.76 -10.14 -7.63
C ALA A 129 -24.49 -8.89 -6.77
N LYS A 130 -24.33 -9.04 -5.45
CA LYS A 130 -24.03 -7.93 -4.53
C LYS A 130 -22.64 -7.34 -4.77
N LEU A 131 -21.62 -8.18 -5.00
CA LEU A 131 -20.28 -7.68 -5.30
C LEU A 131 -20.30 -6.77 -6.53
N GLY A 132 -20.92 -7.23 -7.62
CA GLY A 132 -21.04 -6.42 -8.84
C GLY A 132 -21.88 -5.16 -8.64
N LEU A 133 -23.05 -5.29 -8.02
CA LEU A 133 -23.97 -4.17 -7.82
C LEU A 133 -23.37 -3.08 -6.92
N TYR A 134 -22.77 -3.46 -5.80
CA TYR A 134 -22.28 -2.52 -4.79
C TYR A 134 -20.91 -1.93 -5.14
N PHE A 135 -20.10 -2.63 -5.94
CA PHE A 135 -18.79 -2.12 -6.38
C PHE A 135 -18.85 -1.24 -7.64
N ASN A 136 -19.96 -1.26 -8.39
CA ASN A 136 -20.12 -0.51 -9.64
C ASN A 136 -19.70 0.99 -9.59
N PRO A 137 -19.89 1.73 -8.47
CA PRO A 137 -19.39 3.12 -8.36
C PRO A 137 -17.86 3.26 -8.40
N TYR A 138 -17.10 2.19 -8.15
CA TYR A 138 -15.64 2.19 -8.02
C TYR A 138 -14.94 1.48 -9.19
N GLY A 139 -15.59 0.50 -9.82
CA GLY A 139 -15.00 -0.27 -10.91
C GLY A 139 -15.83 -1.48 -11.31
N LYS A 140 -15.21 -2.37 -12.11
CA LYS A 140 -15.86 -3.59 -12.60
C LYS A 140 -15.70 -4.74 -11.61
N VAL A 141 -16.69 -5.62 -11.54
CA VAL A 141 -16.64 -6.79 -10.63
C VAL A 141 -15.45 -7.71 -10.91
N LEU A 142 -15.03 -7.86 -12.16
CA LEU A 142 -13.86 -8.66 -12.51
C LEU A 142 -12.58 -8.06 -11.94
N GLU A 143 -12.42 -6.74 -11.98
CA GLU A 143 -11.27 -6.05 -11.38
C GLU A 143 -11.24 -6.23 -9.85
N LEU A 144 -12.41 -6.28 -9.20
CA LEU A 144 -12.50 -6.57 -7.77
C LEU A 144 -12.13 -8.03 -7.46
N ILE A 145 -12.54 -8.97 -8.32
CA ILE A 145 -12.16 -10.38 -8.19
C ILE A 145 -10.65 -10.52 -8.34
N ASP A 146 -10.05 -9.90 -9.36
CA ASP A 146 -8.60 -9.90 -9.55
C ASP A 146 -7.86 -9.29 -8.33
N ASP A 147 -8.40 -8.23 -7.74
CA ASP A 147 -7.87 -7.61 -6.51
C ASP A 147 -7.98 -8.55 -5.29
N CYS A 148 -9.08 -9.30 -5.15
CA CYS A 148 -9.21 -10.33 -4.10
C CYS A 148 -8.19 -11.47 -4.30
N ILE A 149 -7.94 -11.86 -5.55
CA ILE A 149 -6.96 -12.89 -5.90
C ILE A 149 -5.55 -12.42 -5.57
N ALA A 150 -5.18 -11.20 -5.98
CA ALA A 150 -3.90 -10.59 -5.67
C ALA A 150 -3.65 -10.52 -4.15
N CYS A 151 -4.63 -10.03 -3.39
CA CYS A 151 -4.57 -9.97 -1.93
C CYS A 151 -4.46 -11.38 -1.30
N GLY A 152 -5.12 -12.39 -1.89
CA GLY A 152 -5.01 -13.78 -1.46
C GLY A 152 -3.61 -14.35 -1.65
N VAL A 153 -2.97 -14.07 -2.78
CA VAL A 153 -1.56 -14.44 -3.02
C VAL A 153 -0.66 -13.72 -2.02
N ASP A 154 -0.83 -12.41 -1.80
CA ASP A 154 -0.04 -11.66 -0.82
C ASP A 154 -0.14 -12.25 0.59
N LYS A 155 -1.35 -12.62 1.01
CA LYS A 155 -1.57 -13.29 2.30
C LYS A 155 -0.78 -14.60 2.40
N LEU A 156 -0.75 -15.39 1.33
CA LEU A 156 -0.05 -16.68 1.31
C LEU A 156 1.47 -16.51 1.22
N ILE A 157 1.96 -15.46 0.55
CA ILE A 157 3.37 -15.06 0.59
C ILE A 157 3.76 -14.69 2.04
N ASP A 158 3.02 -13.80 2.69
CA ASP A 158 3.26 -13.38 4.09
C ASP A 158 3.25 -14.57 5.06
N ALA A 159 2.25 -15.46 4.93
CA ALA A 159 2.11 -16.64 5.78
C ALA A 159 3.25 -17.67 5.63
N ASN A 160 3.95 -17.66 4.50
CA ASN A 160 5.08 -18.56 4.23
C ASN A 160 6.45 -17.88 4.36
N GLY A 161 6.52 -16.74 5.05
CA GLY A 161 7.79 -16.08 5.39
C GLY A 161 8.23 -14.97 4.43
N GLY A 162 7.38 -14.58 3.47
CA GLY A 162 7.65 -13.47 2.56
C GLY A 162 8.24 -13.87 1.21
N PRO A 163 8.80 -12.91 0.46
CA PRO A 163 9.35 -13.17 -0.87
C PRO A 163 10.55 -14.12 -0.85
N VAL A 164 10.68 -14.91 -1.92
CA VAL A 164 11.74 -15.92 -2.11
C VAL A 164 12.70 -15.52 -3.22
N TRP A 165 13.97 -15.89 -3.06
CA TRP A 165 15.09 -15.44 -3.92
C TRP A 165 15.74 -16.57 -4.74
N SER A 166 15.23 -17.80 -4.62
CA SER A 166 15.75 -18.98 -5.29
C SER A 166 14.64 -19.78 -5.95
N GLU A 167 14.99 -20.58 -6.97
CA GLU A 167 14.06 -21.45 -7.67
C GLU A 167 13.39 -22.45 -6.72
N ALA A 168 14.17 -23.08 -5.84
CA ALA A 168 13.65 -24.02 -4.85
C ALA A 168 12.64 -23.34 -3.88
N GLY A 169 12.92 -22.10 -3.47
CA GLY A 169 12.00 -21.30 -2.67
C GLY A 169 10.71 -20.98 -3.44
N PHE A 170 10.82 -20.62 -4.71
CA PHE A 170 9.67 -20.39 -5.59
C PHE A 170 8.82 -21.64 -5.77
N THR A 171 9.42 -22.79 -6.06
CA THR A 171 8.70 -24.07 -6.19
C THR A 171 7.95 -24.42 -4.91
N ALA A 172 8.59 -24.28 -3.75
CA ALA A 172 7.96 -24.56 -2.46
C ALA A 172 6.77 -23.62 -2.19
N LEU A 173 6.96 -22.32 -2.45
CA LEU A 173 5.90 -21.33 -2.28
C LEU A 173 4.76 -21.54 -3.28
N HIS A 174 5.07 -21.86 -4.53
CA HIS A 174 4.08 -22.15 -5.58
C HIS A 174 3.14 -23.29 -5.17
N GLU A 175 3.68 -24.41 -4.67
CA GLU A 175 2.86 -25.54 -4.22
C GLU A 175 1.94 -25.17 -3.06
N LYS A 176 2.43 -24.36 -2.10
CA LYS A 176 1.60 -23.84 -0.99
C LYS A 176 0.49 -22.92 -1.48
N VAL A 177 0.84 -21.94 -2.31
CA VAL A 177 -0.14 -20.99 -2.85
C VAL A 177 -1.17 -21.73 -3.69
N ARG A 178 -0.75 -22.66 -4.55
CA ARG A 178 -1.64 -23.47 -5.40
C ARG A 178 -2.65 -24.27 -4.56
N ALA A 179 -2.22 -24.84 -3.45
CA ALA A 179 -3.09 -25.63 -2.57
C ALA A 179 -4.12 -24.77 -1.83
N GLU A 180 -3.74 -23.56 -1.39
CA GLU A 180 -4.54 -22.77 -0.44
C GLU A 180 -5.24 -21.54 -1.06
N LEU A 181 -4.91 -21.16 -2.30
CA LEU A 181 -5.40 -19.93 -2.94
C LEU A 181 -6.93 -19.91 -3.08
N ASN A 182 -7.51 -21.03 -3.51
CA ASN A 182 -8.95 -21.15 -3.74
C ASN A 182 -9.76 -20.76 -2.49
N ASP A 183 -9.49 -21.38 -1.35
CA ASP A 183 -10.21 -21.11 -0.10
C ASP A 183 -9.87 -19.73 0.47
N THR A 184 -8.60 -19.32 0.34
CA THR A 184 -8.15 -17.99 0.77
C THR A 184 -8.90 -16.86 0.06
N VAL A 185 -9.06 -16.95 -1.26
CA VAL A 185 -9.80 -15.94 -2.05
C VAL A 185 -11.28 -15.95 -1.70
N VAL A 186 -11.88 -17.12 -1.46
CA VAL A 186 -13.28 -17.21 -1.02
C VAL A 186 -13.48 -16.47 0.32
N ASP A 187 -12.58 -16.62 1.27
CA ASP A 187 -12.70 -15.95 2.57
C ASP A 187 -12.46 -14.44 2.49
N ILE A 188 -11.55 -14.00 1.63
CA ILE A 188 -11.36 -12.57 1.33
C ILE A 188 -12.63 -12.00 0.67
N ALA A 189 -13.18 -12.69 -0.33
CA ALA A 189 -14.38 -12.25 -1.05
C ALA A 189 -15.60 -12.12 -0.13
N LYS A 190 -15.77 -13.02 0.86
CA LYS A 190 -16.82 -12.90 1.89
C LYS A 190 -16.63 -11.64 2.76
N GLN A 191 -15.39 -11.31 3.13
CA GLN A 191 -15.11 -10.08 3.88
C GLN A 191 -15.41 -8.84 3.03
N VAL A 192 -15.02 -8.87 1.75
CA VAL A 192 -15.31 -7.80 0.79
C VAL A 192 -16.82 -7.62 0.58
N GLU A 193 -17.62 -8.70 0.50
CA GLU A 193 -19.08 -8.61 0.43
C GLU A 193 -19.65 -7.84 1.63
N ARG A 194 -19.17 -8.14 2.85
CA ARG A 194 -19.60 -7.45 4.07
C ARG A 194 -19.23 -5.97 4.03
N ILE A 195 -17.99 -5.64 3.64
CA ILE A 195 -17.51 -4.27 3.47
C ILE A 195 -18.41 -3.50 2.49
N LEU A 196 -18.65 -4.05 1.30
CA LEU A 196 -19.45 -3.39 0.27
C LEU A 196 -20.92 -3.27 0.66
N THR A 197 -21.46 -4.23 1.41
CA THR A 197 -22.81 -4.13 1.97
C THR A 197 -22.93 -2.97 2.96
N THR A 198 -21.94 -2.80 3.85
CA THR A 198 -21.90 -1.66 4.79
C THR A 198 -21.75 -0.33 4.03
N VAL A 199 -20.88 -0.25 3.01
CA VAL A 199 -20.76 0.93 2.15
C VAL A 199 -22.09 1.28 1.48
N PHE A 200 -22.80 0.29 0.94
CA PHE A 200 -24.11 0.48 0.32
C PHE A 200 -25.13 1.06 1.31
N ASN A 201 -25.18 0.54 2.54
CA ASN A 201 -26.07 1.04 3.59
C ASN A 201 -25.74 2.48 3.99
N ILE A 202 -24.46 2.81 4.15
CA ILE A 202 -24.02 4.18 4.42
C ILE A 202 -24.43 5.11 3.28
N ASN A 203 -24.16 4.75 2.03
CA ASN A 203 -24.53 5.54 0.86
C ASN A 203 -26.05 5.77 0.75
N LYS A 204 -26.87 4.78 1.16
CA LYS A 204 -28.33 4.95 1.22
C LYS A 204 -28.72 6.05 2.23
N ARG A 205 -28.08 6.10 3.41
CA ARG A 205 -28.32 7.14 4.42
C ARG A 205 -27.84 8.51 3.97
N LEU A 206 -26.73 8.58 3.24
CA LEU A 206 -26.18 9.83 2.72
C LEU A 206 -27.05 10.50 1.64
N LYS A 207 -27.98 9.77 1.00
CA LYS A 207 -28.93 10.30 0.00
C LYS A 207 -30.23 10.85 0.61
N GLY A 208 -30.42 10.74 1.93
CA GLY A 208 -31.59 11.26 2.63
C GLY A 208 -31.66 12.79 2.67
N ARG A 209 -32.69 13.33 3.34
CA ARG A 209 -32.84 14.78 3.54
C ARG A 209 -31.65 15.33 4.34
N VAL A 210 -30.88 16.22 3.74
CA VAL A 210 -29.71 16.85 4.37
C VAL A 210 -30.15 18.14 5.06
N ASP A 211 -29.99 18.19 6.38
CA ASP A 211 -29.99 19.45 7.13
C ASP A 211 -28.64 20.16 6.92
N MET A 212 -28.67 21.48 6.70
CA MET A 212 -27.45 22.29 6.52
C MET A 212 -26.49 22.18 7.71
N SER A 213 -27.00 21.96 8.93
CA SER A 213 -26.19 21.74 10.13
C SER A 213 -25.30 20.48 10.04
N MET A 214 -25.72 19.47 9.26
CA MET A 214 -24.99 18.21 9.09
C MET A 214 -24.05 18.19 7.88
N ALA A 215 -24.11 19.23 7.02
CA ALA A 215 -23.46 19.22 5.71
C ALA A 215 -21.94 18.92 5.79
N LEU A 216 -21.22 19.52 6.74
CA LEU A 216 -19.78 19.27 6.89
C LEU A 216 -19.47 17.85 7.37
N GLY A 217 -20.23 17.33 8.35
CA GLY A 217 -20.05 15.96 8.84
C GLY A 217 -20.31 14.93 7.74
N LEU A 218 -21.35 15.14 6.92
CA LEU A 218 -21.64 14.28 5.77
C LEU A 218 -20.56 14.36 4.68
N SER A 219 -19.99 15.55 4.46
CA SER A 219 -18.87 15.73 3.53
C SER A 219 -17.61 15.00 3.99
N ASP A 220 -17.26 15.14 5.27
CA ASP A 220 -16.12 14.44 5.87
C ASP A 220 -16.30 12.91 5.86
N ILE A 221 -17.52 12.41 6.12
CA ILE A 221 -17.83 10.98 5.99
C ILE A 221 -17.59 10.48 4.56
N LYS A 222 -18.03 11.22 3.53
CA LYS A 222 -17.78 10.87 2.13
C LYS A 222 -16.29 10.82 1.83
N ALA A 223 -15.52 11.79 2.32
CA ALA A 223 -14.07 11.82 2.17
C ALA A 223 -13.41 10.60 2.84
N GLN A 224 -13.78 10.30 4.09
CA GLN A 224 -13.28 9.12 4.81
C GLN A 224 -13.58 7.82 4.05
N MET A 225 -14.81 7.64 3.57
CA MET A 225 -15.19 6.45 2.80
C MET A 225 -14.35 6.26 1.54
N SER A 226 -13.99 7.35 0.85
CA SER A 226 -13.16 7.29 -0.35
C SER A 226 -11.72 6.84 -0.08
N GLY A 227 -11.22 7.04 1.14
CA GLY A 227 -9.95 6.50 1.60
C GLY A 227 -10.03 5.03 2.04
N LEU A 228 -11.20 4.54 2.44
CA LEU A 228 -11.39 3.16 2.91
C LEU A 228 -11.72 2.19 1.77
N VAL A 229 -12.54 2.62 0.81
CA VAL A 229 -12.99 1.81 -0.32
C VAL A 229 -12.82 2.60 -1.62
N TYR A 230 -11.97 2.06 -2.48
CA TYR A 230 -11.55 2.61 -3.77
C TYR A 230 -11.20 1.43 -4.70
N ARG A 231 -10.90 1.70 -5.97
CA ARG A 231 -10.43 0.66 -6.89
C ARG A 231 -9.09 0.09 -6.43
N GLY A 232 -9.02 -1.21 -6.13
CA GLY A 232 -7.79 -1.85 -5.64
C GLY A 232 -7.63 -1.84 -4.12
N PHE A 233 -8.69 -1.50 -3.36
CA PHE A 233 -8.59 -1.38 -1.90
C PHE A 233 -8.32 -2.71 -1.18
N VAL A 234 -8.59 -3.87 -1.79
CA VAL A 234 -8.44 -5.17 -1.12
C VAL A 234 -6.95 -5.48 -0.95
N THR A 235 -6.19 -5.36 -2.03
CA THR A 235 -4.71 -5.43 -1.99
C THR A 235 -4.12 -4.19 -1.34
N GLY A 236 -4.63 -3.00 -1.67
CA GLY A 236 -4.09 -1.72 -1.20
C GLY A 236 -4.17 -1.49 0.31
N ASN A 237 -5.26 -1.93 0.96
CA ASN A 237 -5.34 -1.92 2.43
C ASN A 237 -4.60 -3.13 3.04
N GLY A 238 -4.49 -4.23 2.29
CA GLY A 238 -3.88 -5.48 2.73
C GLY A 238 -4.83 -6.36 3.53
N PHE A 239 -4.62 -7.68 3.48
CA PHE A 239 -5.52 -8.67 4.08
C PHE A 239 -5.70 -8.50 5.60
N LYS A 240 -4.64 -8.05 6.31
CA LYS A 240 -4.65 -7.81 7.75
C LYS A 240 -5.63 -6.69 8.15
N ARG A 241 -5.92 -5.76 7.23
CA ARG A 241 -6.76 -4.57 7.47
C ARG A 241 -8.18 -4.69 6.92
N LEU A 242 -8.57 -5.79 6.29
CA LEU A 242 -9.95 -5.96 5.81
C LEU A 242 -10.96 -5.97 6.96
N GLY A 243 -10.63 -6.64 8.07
CA GLY A 243 -11.43 -6.61 9.29
C GLY A 243 -11.56 -5.20 9.88
N ASP A 244 -10.45 -4.45 9.92
CA ASP A 244 -10.44 -3.05 10.37
C ASP A 244 -11.24 -2.13 9.43
N THR A 245 -11.12 -2.32 8.12
CA THR A 245 -11.89 -1.56 7.12
C THR A 245 -13.39 -1.69 7.38
N LEU A 246 -13.87 -2.91 7.66
CA LEU A 246 -15.26 -3.13 8.05
C LEU A 246 -15.60 -2.42 9.37
N ARG A 247 -14.74 -2.50 10.38
CA ARG A 247 -14.93 -1.84 11.68
C ARG A 247 -15.00 -0.31 11.54
N TYR A 248 -14.17 0.29 10.70
CA TYR A 248 -14.18 1.73 10.41
C TYR A 248 -15.48 2.16 9.71
N LEU A 249 -15.98 1.35 8.77
CA LEU A 249 -17.28 1.61 8.14
C LEU A 249 -18.45 1.49 9.14
N GLN A 250 -18.40 0.52 10.04
CA GLN A 250 -19.38 0.41 11.14
C GLN A 250 -19.30 1.62 12.09
N ALA A 251 -18.10 2.16 12.34
CA ALA A 251 -17.93 3.40 13.10
C ALA A 251 -18.60 4.59 12.38
N ILE A 252 -18.54 4.65 11.05
CA ILE A 252 -19.26 5.64 10.24
C ILE A 252 -20.78 5.47 10.38
N GLU A 253 -21.31 4.23 10.36
CA GLU A 253 -22.75 4.00 10.59
C GLU A 253 -23.20 4.54 11.95
N LYS A 254 -22.39 4.31 13.00
CA LYS A 254 -22.62 4.84 14.35
C LYS A 254 -22.47 6.35 14.43
N ARG A 255 -21.52 6.92 13.71
CA ARG A 255 -21.39 8.37 13.58
C ARG A 255 -22.64 8.98 12.96
N LEU A 256 -23.15 8.40 11.87
CA LEU A 256 -24.38 8.88 11.21
C LEU A 256 -25.62 8.83 12.12
N GLU A 257 -25.71 7.84 13.02
CA GLU A 257 -26.77 7.80 14.06
C GLU A 257 -26.66 9.00 15.02
N LYS A 258 -25.44 9.26 15.54
CA LYS A 258 -25.19 10.34 16.50
C LYS A 258 -25.24 11.73 15.88
N LEU A 259 -24.80 11.88 14.63
CA LEU A 259 -24.79 13.13 13.87
C LEU A 259 -26.21 13.70 13.72
N ALA A 260 -27.21 12.84 13.54
CA ALA A 260 -28.61 13.26 13.45
C ALA A 260 -29.18 13.78 14.78
N VAL A 261 -28.57 13.42 15.91
CA VAL A 261 -29.01 13.81 17.26
C VAL A 261 -28.28 15.07 17.74
N ASP A 262 -26.96 15.14 17.55
CA ASP A 262 -26.13 16.26 17.99
C ASP A 262 -25.05 16.63 16.95
N PRO A 263 -25.42 17.45 15.94
CA PRO A 263 -24.48 17.92 14.92
C PRO A 263 -23.34 18.77 15.48
N HIS A 264 -23.54 19.47 16.60
CA HIS A 264 -22.53 20.34 17.20
C HIS A 264 -21.40 19.53 17.83
N ARG A 265 -21.73 18.44 18.55
CA ARG A 265 -20.73 17.52 19.10
C ARG A 265 -19.95 16.80 18.00
N ASP A 266 -20.62 16.37 16.93
CA ASP A 266 -19.94 15.78 15.77
C ASP A 266 -18.93 16.77 15.18
N ARG A 267 -19.37 18.02 14.93
CA ARG A 267 -18.51 19.08 14.40
C ARG A 267 -17.28 19.33 15.27
N ALA A 268 -17.44 19.37 16.60
CA ALA A 268 -16.32 19.57 17.51
C ALA A 268 -15.27 18.45 17.43
N GLN A 269 -15.69 17.18 17.28
CA GLN A 269 -14.75 16.06 17.11
C GLN A 269 -14.18 15.97 15.69
N MET A 270 -14.97 16.28 14.68
CA MET A 270 -14.52 16.37 13.29
C MET A 270 -13.37 17.37 13.13
N LEU A 271 -13.46 18.55 13.75
CA LEU A 271 -12.39 19.56 13.72
C LEU A 271 -11.06 19.07 14.33
N LYS A 272 -11.11 18.20 15.34
CA LYS A 272 -9.89 17.58 15.91
C LYS A 272 -9.24 16.62 14.92
N VAL A 273 -10.06 15.79 14.28
CA VAL A 273 -9.58 14.86 13.25
C VAL A 273 -9.00 15.62 12.06
N GLU A 274 -9.68 16.68 11.61
CA GLU A 274 -9.22 17.54 10.52
C GLU A 274 -7.85 18.16 10.83
N SER A 275 -7.65 18.65 12.06
CA SER A 275 -6.36 19.19 12.50
C SER A 275 -5.23 18.15 12.40
N VAL A 276 -5.48 16.91 12.82
CA VAL A 276 -4.50 15.80 12.70
C VAL A 276 -4.26 15.43 11.24
N GLN A 277 -5.31 15.38 10.41
CA GLN A 277 -5.17 15.10 8.98
C GLN A 277 -4.35 16.17 8.25
N GLN A 278 -4.54 17.45 8.57
CA GLN A 278 -3.73 18.54 8.03
C GLN A 278 -2.26 18.42 8.44
N ALA A 279 -1.99 18.09 9.71
CA ALA A 279 -0.63 17.84 10.19
C ALA A 279 0.03 16.65 9.46
N TRP A 280 -0.70 15.54 9.31
CA TRP A 280 -0.26 14.38 8.54
C TRP A 280 0.06 14.71 7.09
N GLN A 281 -0.81 15.45 6.40
CA GLN A 281 -0.58 15.85 5.01
C GLN A 281 0.66 16.73 4.83
N GLN A 282 0.90 17.66 5.77
CA GLN A 282 2.12 18.47 5.76
C GLN A 282 3.37 17.64 6.06
N TRP A 283 3.25 16.69 6.99
CA TRP A 283 4.33 15.80 7.40
C TRP A 283 4.75 14.85 6.27
N ILE A 284 3.81 14.12 5.66
CA ILE A 284 4.11 13.19 4.55
C ILE A 284 4.70 13.90 3.33
N ASN A 285 4.29 15.15 3.08
CA ASN A 285 4.84 15.96 1.98
C ASN A 285 6.31 16.36 2.20
N LYS A 286 6.78 16.42 3.46
CA LYS A 286 8.18 16.69 3.80
C LYS A 286 9.07 15.45 3.68
N LEU A 287 8.49 14.25 3.70
CA LEU A 287 9.25 13.01 3.54
C LEU A 287 9.73 12.86 2.08
N PRO A 288 10.95 12.31 1.88
CA PRO A 288 11.40 11.87 0.56
C PRO A 288 10.36 10.93 -0.09
N PRO A 289 10.11 11.00 -1.41
CA PRO A 289 9.12 10.14 -2.07
C PRO A 289 9.31 8.64 -1.76
N ALA A 290 10.55 8.17 -1.72
CA ALA A 290 10.89 6.79 -1.39
C ALA A 290 10.48 6.38 0.04
N ARG A 291 10.41 7.32 0.99
CA ARG A 291 10.02 7.09 2.39
C ARG A 291 8.50 7.04 2.60
N ARG A 292 7.71 7.54 1.64
CA ARG A 292 6.25 7.67 1.81
C ARG A 292 5.54 6.32 1.80
N GLU A 293 6.20 5.31 1.25
CA GLU A 293 5.66 3.97 1.10
C GLU A 293 6.09 3.01 2.22
N ASP A 294 6.90 3.49 3.18
CA ASP A 294 7.35 2.72 4.33
C ASP A 294 6.16 2.37 5.25
N ASP A 295 6.24 1.21 5.89
CA ASP A 295 5.15 0.69 6.72
C ASP A 295 4.88 1.57 7.95
N ASP A 296 5.93 2.13 8.57
CA ASP A 296 5.82 3.09 9.68
C ASP A 296 5.05 4.35 9.26
N VAL A 297 5.27 4.83 8.04
CA VAL A 297 4.59 6.00 7.47
C VAL A 297 3.13 5.69 7.12
N LYS A 298 2.88 4.53 6.51
CA LYS A 298 1.53 4.07 6.20
C LYS A 298 0.68 3.86 7.46
N GLU A 299 1.29 3.44 8.57
CA GLU A 299 0.57 3.26 9.83
C GLU A 299 -0.03 4.55 10.40
N ILE A 300 0.61 5.72 10.19
CA ILE A 300 0.04 6.99 10.66
C ILE A 300 -1.35 7.24 10.09
N ARG A 301 -1.58 6.88 8.82
CA ARG A 301 -2.91 6.97 8.20
C ARG A 301 -3.93 6.09 8.92
N TRP A 302 -3.54 4.90 9.36
CA TRP A 302 -4.43 3.99 10.09
C TRP A 302 -4.70 4.46 11.52
N MET A 303 -3.71 5.07 12.18
CA MET A 303 -3.91 5.71 13.47
C MET A 303 -5.00 6.81 13.41
N ILE A 304 -5.13 7.53 12.29
CA ILE A 304 -6.21 8.51 12.09
C ILE A 304 -7.59 7.84 12.03
N GLU A 305 -7.69 6.66 11.41
CA GLU A 305 -8.95 5.88 11.42
C GLU A 305 -9.28 5.39 12.84
N GLU A 306 -8.27 4.97 13.61
CA GLU A 306 -8.46 4.60 15.02
C GLU A 306 -8.90 5.81 15.87
N LEU A 307 -8.35 7.00 15.60
CA LEU A 307 -8.81 8.24 16.23
C LEU A 307 -10.29 8.50 15.93
N ARG A 308 -10.71 8.31 14.67
CA ARG A 308 -12.13 8.45 14.27
C ARG A 308 -13.02 7.45 15.02
N VAL A 309 -12.59 6.20 15.20
CA VAL A 309 -13.32 5.22 16.04
C VAL A 309 -13.43 5.72 17.48
N SER A 310 -12.33 6.19 18.07
CA SER A 310 -12.29 6.68 19.46
C SER A 310 -13.21 7.88 19.73
N TYR A 311 -13.45 8.70 18.70
CA TYR A 311 -14.33 9.85 18.78
C TYR A 311 -15.79 9.47 18.53
N PHE A 312 -16.06 8.83 17.40
CA PHE A 312 -17.43 8.66 16.93
C PHE A 312 -18.10 7.36 17.39
N ALA A 313 -17.31 6.32 17.71
CA ALA A 313 -17.83 4.97 17.96
C ALA A 313 -17.02 4.20 19.03
N GLN A 314 -16.79 4.81 20.20
CA GLN A 314 -16.04 4.25 21.34
C GLN A 314 -16.37 2.80 21.68
N GLN A 315 -17.63 2.41 21.55
CA GLN A 315 -18.10 1.06 21.84
C GLN A 315 -17.50 -0.04 20.93
N LEU A 316 -16.91 0.33 19.78
CA LEU A 316 -16.23 -0.61 18.88
C LEU A 316 -14.78 -0.91 19.30
N GLY A 317 -14.21 -0.08 20.19
CA GLY A 317 -12.84 -0.22 20.67
C GLY A 317 -11.78 0.11 19.62
N THR A 318 -10.57 0.35 20.12
CA THR A 318 -9.33 0.51 19.32
C THR A 318 -8.31 -0.52 19.80
N PRO A 319 -7.45 -1.06 18.91
CA PRO A 319 -6.48 -2.11 19.26
C PRO A 319 -5.40 -1.62 20.24
N TYR A 320 -5.19 -0.31 20.32
CA TYR A 320 -4.30 0.35 21.26
C TYR A 320 -4.90 1.71 21.64
N PRO A 321 -4.49 2.34 22.76
CA PRO A 321 -5.03 3.64 23.12
C PRO A 321 -4.51 4.71 22.15
N ILE A 322 -5.42 5.59 21.70
CA ILE A 322 -5.18 6.56 20.64
C ILE A 322 -5.67 7.95 21.03
N SER A 323 -4.98 8.99 20.56
CA SER A 323 -5.38 10.39 20.71
C SER A 323 -4.63 11.26 19.70
N ASP A 324 -5.11 12.49 19.46
CA ASP A 324 -4.45 13.47 18.58
C ASP A 324 -2.95 13.59 18.90
N LYS A 325 -2.63 13.75 20.20
CA LYS A 325 -1.25 13.89 20.69
C LYS A 325 -0.38 12.68 20.38
N ARG A 326 -0.92 11.46 20.48
CA ARG A 326 -0.16 10.23 20.20
C ARG A 326 0.17 10.11 18.72
N ILE A 327 -0.72 10.54 17.82
CA ILE A 327 -0.45 10.54 16.38
C ILE A 327 0.64 11.55 16.04
N LEU A 328 0.56 12.76 16.59
CA LEU A 328 1.60 13.78 16.40
C LEU A 328 2.98 13.29 16.88
N GLN A 329 3.03 12.65 18.05
CA GLN A 329 4.27 12.06 18.58
C GLN A 329 4.82 10.93 17.72
N ALA A 330 3.96 10.08 17.14
CA ALA A 330 4.39 9.02 16.24
C ALA A 330 5.02 9.59 14.96
N MET A 331 4.45 10.67 14.39
CA MET A 331 5.05 11.37 13.24
C MET A 331 6.42 11.98 13.58
N ASP A 332 6.55 12.60 14.76
CA ASP A 332 7.81 13.17 15.23
C ASP A 332 8.89 12.07 15.37
N GLN A 333 8.53 10.91 15.92
CA GLN A 333 9.45 9.78 16.11
C GLN A 333 9.97 9.19 14.79
N ILE A 334 9.15 9.16 13.74
CA ILE A 334 9.56 8.67 12.41
C ILE A 334 10.52 9.66 11.70
N THR A 335 10.49 10.93 12.10
CA THR A 335 11.26 12.02 11.47
C THR A 335 12.55 12.35 12.23
N ALA A 336 12.61 11.99 13.51
CA ALA A 336 13.80 12.10 14.36
C ALA A 336 14.87 11.09 13.93
#